data_AF-A0A641RZF7-F1
#
_entry.id   AF-A0A641RZF7-F1
#
_cell.length_a   1.000
_cell.length_b   1.000
_cell.length_c   1.000
_cell.angle_alpha   90.00
_cell.angle_beta   90.00
_cell.angle_gamma   90.00
#
_symmetry.space_group_name_H-M   'P 1'
#
loop_
_entity.id
_entity.type
_entity.pdbx_description
1 polymer ?
#
loop_
_entity_poly.entity_id
_entity_poly.type
_entity_poly.pdbx_seq_one_letter_code
_entity_poly.pdbx_strand_id
1 'polypeptide(L)'
;MIHFFKKPVSHLALPEKFTYPFHYTPHPLCVLAAEEVKAYIASRKEWQEELASGKMFGVLIVQTDNGITNNEENQIGYLAAFSGNLAGKNLHPYFVPPVYDLLQPEGFFKIEEEQISAINIRIRELENSSSYLDSKEKWKIETEQAKAVLNQAKAEL
;
A
#
# COMPACT_ATOMS: atom_id res chain seq x y z
N MET A 1 4.93 -2.49 19.86
CA MET A 1 5.90 -1.47 20.34
C MET A 1 5.12 -0.18 20.58
N ILE A 2 5.19 0.38 21.78
CA ILE A 2 4.56 1.66 22.14
C ILE A 2 5.67 2.66 22.38
N HIS A 3 5.58 3.84 21.78
CA HIS A 3 6.47 4.95 22.07
C HIS A 3 5.87 5.80 23.18
N PHE A 4 6.67 6.13 24.18
CA PHE A 4 6.26 7.06 25.23
C PHE A 4 6.85 8.43 24.95
N PHE A 5 6.08 9.48 25.25
CA PHE A 5 6.49 10.86 25.01
C PHE A 5 7.75 11.21 25.79
N LYS A 6 8.70 11.90 25.14
CA LYS A 6 9.95 12.34 25.79
C LYS A 6 9.72 13.43 26.83
N LYS A 7 8.65 14.21 26.65
CA LYS A 7 8.22 15.26 27.57
C LYS A 7 6.92 14.84 28.25
N PRO A 8 6.70 15.21 29.53
CA PRO A 8 5.45 14.92 30.21
C PRO A 8 4.25 15.53 29.47
N VAL A 9 3.23 14.71 29.23
CA VAL A 9 1.98 15.11 28.54
C VAL A 9 0.74 15.00 29.43
N SER A 10 0.91 14.75 30.73
CA SER A 10 -0.20 14.60 31.70
C SER A 10 -1.10 15.84 31.82
N HIS A 11 -0.62 17.00 31.39
CA HIS A 11 -1.39 18.25 31.35
C HIS A 11 -2.37 18.34 30.16
N LEU A 12 -2.27 17.43 29.19
CA LEU A 12 -3.16 17.34 28.04
C LEU A 12 -4.24 16.32 28.32
N ALA A 13 -5.51 16.74 28.26
CA ALA A 13 -6.64 15.83 28.35
C ALA A 13 -6.63 14.84 27.18
N LEU A 14 -7.16 13.64 27.40
CA LEU A 14 -7.39 12.68 26.33
C LEU A 14 -8.58 13.15 25.46
N PRO A 15 -8.58 12.84 24.15
CA PRO A 15 -9.71 13.16 23.29
C PRO A 15 -10.95 12.36 23.73
N GLU A 16 -12.08 13.05 23.90
CA GLU A 16 -13.36 12.42 24.27
C GLU A 16 -14.03 11.68 23.10
N LYS A 17 -13.68 12.06 21.86
CA LYS A 17 -14.30 11.57 20.62
C LYS A 17 -13.26 11.33 19.56
N PHE A 18 -13.53 10.37 18.68
CA PHE A 18 -12.78 10.22 17.44
C PHE A 18 -13.09 11.38 16.50
N THR A 19 -12.04 11.85 15.81
CA THR A 19 -12.13 12.97 14.88
C THR A 19 -12.65 12.52 13.52
N TYR A 20 -13.43 13.39 12.86
CA TYR A 20 -13.85 13.18 11.48
C TYR A 20 -12.67 13.51 10.53
N PRO A 21 -12.20 12.56 9.70
CA PRO A 21 -10.91 12.67 9.01
C PRO A 21 -10.82 13.79 7.96
N PHE A 22 -11.95 14.35 7.51
CA PHE A 22 -11.97 15.39 6.49
C PHE A 22 -12.18 16.81 7.05
N HIS A 23 -12.52 16.95 8.34
CA HIS A 23 -12.69 18.25 8.97
C HIS A 23 -12.52 18.14 10.49
N TYR A 24 -11.28 18.34 10.95
CA TYR A 24 -10.95 18.35 12.36
C TYR A 24 -9.71 19.18 12.65
N THR A 25 -9.61 19.66 13.89
CA THR A 25 -8.36 20.17 14.44
C THR A 25 -7.62 18.99 15.08
N PRO A 26 -6.38 18.67 14.67
CA PRO A 26 -5.61 17.60 15.29
C PRO A 26 -5.46 17.82 16.79
N HIS A 27 -5.66 16.76 17.57
CA HIS A 27 -5.47 16.82 19.01
C HIS A 27 -3.99 17.13 19.35
N PRO A 28 -3.69 17.96 20.38
CA PRO A 28 -2.30 18.31 20.73
C PRO A 28 -1.37 17.11 20.94
N LEU A 29 -1.86 16.03 21.54
CA LEU A 29 -1.10 14.77 21.67
C LEU A 29 -0.67 14.20 20.31
N CYS A 30 -1.55 14.22 19.31
CA CYS A 30 -1.24 13.74 17.96
C CYS A 30 -0.19 14.62 17.29
N VAL A 31 -0.27 15.95 17.50
CA VAL A 31 0.73 16.90 16.97
C VAL A 31 2.10 16.61 17.58
N LEU A 32 2.18 16.44 18.90
CA LEU A 32 3.44 16.12 19.58
C LEU A 32 4.03 14.79 19.11
N ALA A 33 3.21 13.75 18.98
CA ALA A 33 3.64 12.45 18.49
C ALA A 33 4.15 12.55 17.04
N ALA A 34 3.44 13.30 16.18
CA ALA A 34 3.88 13.54 14.81
C ALA A 34 5.21 14.28 14.74
N GLU A 35 5.47 15.25 15.62
CA GLU A 35 6.77 15.94 15.67
C GLU A 35 7.91 15.01 16.13
N GLU A 36 7.67 14.12 17.09
CA GLU A 36 8.67 13.12 17.47
C GLU A 36 8.97 12.13 16.34
N VAL A 37 7.94 11.69 15.60
CA VAL A 37 8.09 10.85 14.40
C VAL A 37 8.84 11.61 13.30
N LYS A 38 8.54 12.89 13.06
CA LYS A 38 9.26 13.74 12.11
C LYS A 38 10.75 13.84 12.46
N ALA A 39 11.07 14.05 13.74
CA ALA A 39 12.46 14.09 14.20
C ALA A 39 13.16 12.74 13.97
N TYR A 40 12.47 11.62 14.21
CA TYR A 40 12.99 10.30 13.93
C TYR A 40 13.28 10.07 12.44
N ILE A 41 12.31 10.33 11.54
CA ILE A 41 12.49 10.12 10.09
C ILE A 41 13.56 11.05 9.50
N ALA A 42 13.69 12.28 10.01
CA ALA A 42 14.73 13.22 9.58
C ALA A 42 16.14 12.71 9.90
N SER A 43 16.30 11.84 10.91
CA SER A 43 17.59 11.23 11.24
C SER A 43 18.03 10.11 10.28
N ARG A 44 17.13 9.63 9.40
CA ARG A 44 17.35 8.49 8.50
C ARG A 44 17.77 8.97 7.11
N LYS A 45 19.08 9.02 6.86
CA LYS A 45 19.65 9.46 5.58
C LYS A 45 19.24 8.54 4.43
N GLU A 46 19.11 7.25 4.73
CA GLU A 46 18.70 6.21 3.79
C GLU A 46 17.28 6.38 3.24
N TRP A 47 16.44 7.23 3.85
CA TRP A 47 15.05 7.46 3.41
C TRP A 47 14.86 8.76 2.63
N GLN A 48 15.90 9.61 2.52
CA GLN A 48 15.75 10.99 2.02
C GLN A 48 15.12 11.09 0.63
N GLU A 49 15.51 10.23 -0.31
CA GLU A 49 14.98 10.25 -1.68
C GLU A 49 13.49 9.89 -1.74
N GLU A 50 13.09 8.84 -1.03
CA GLU A 50 11.69 8.42 -0.95
C GLU A 50 10.84 9.46 -0.21
N LEU A 51 11.36 10.03 0.89
CA LEU A 51 10.70 11.10 1.63
C LEU A 51 10.51 12.36 0.79
N ALA A 52 11.46 12.70 -0.08
CA ALA A 52 11.37 13.84 -1.00
C ALA A 52 10.26 13.65 -2.06
N SER A 53 9.92 12.40 -2.38
CA SER A 53 8.84 12.05 -3.32
C SER A 53 7.44 12.08 -2.67
N GLY A 54 7.36 12.31 -1.37
CA GLY A 54 6.11 12.33 -0.60
C GLY A 54 5.81 10.97 0.03
N LYS A 55 5.69 10.96 1.37
CA LYS A 55 5.39 9.75 2.16
C LYS A 55 4.40 10.07 3.27
N MET A 56 3.42 9.19 3.49
CA MET A 56 2.47 9.34 4.59
C MET A 56 2.92 8.54 5.81
N PHE A 57 2.93 9.22 6.96
CA PHE A 57 3.14 8.63 8.28
C PHE A 57 1.92 8.91 9.14
N GLY A 58 1.55 7.93 9.97
CA GLY A 58 0.43 8.01 10.88
C GLY A 58 0.86 7.79 12.32
N VAL A 59 0.16 8.45 13.24
CA VAL A 59 0.28 8.22 14.68
C VAL A 59 -1.06 7.88 15.28
N LEU A 60 -1.05 6.98 16.27
CA LEU A 60 -2.23 6.65 17.07
C LEU A 60 -1.88 6.79 18.54
N ILE A 61 -2.58 7.68 19.24
CA ILE A 61 -2.42 7.84 20.69
C ILE A 61 -3.04 6.62 21.38
N VAL A 62 -2.30 6.07 22.33
CA VAL A 62 -2.72 4.91 23.13
C VAL A 62 -2.48 5.20 24.60
N GLN A 63 -3.31 4.64 25.46
CA GLN A 63 -3.10 4.62 26.90
C GLN A 63 -2.89 3.16 27.31
N THR A 64 -1.82 2.88 28.05
CA THR A 64 -1.62 1.55 28.63
C THR A 64 -2.52 1.41 29.85
N ASP A 65 -3.03 0.21 30.06
CA ASP A 65 -3.67 -0.18 31.32
C ASP A 65 -2.60 -0.65 32.31
N ASN A 66 -2.74 -0.22 33.57
CA ASN A 66 -1.89 -0.57 34.70
C ASN A 66 -1.69 -2.08 34.92
N GLY A 67 -2.57 -2.92 34.38
CA GLY A 67 -2.40 -4.38 34.41
C GLY A 67 -1.30 -4.92 33.48
N ILE A 68 -0.81 -4.13 32.52
CA ILE A 68 0.15 -4.57 31.49
C ILE A 68 1.58 -4.06 31.78
N THR A 69 1.70 -2.97 32.54
CA THR A 69 2.99 -2.38 32.94
C THR A 69 3.14 -2.50 34.45
N ASN A 70 4.32 -2.86 34.98
CA ASN A 70 4.62 -2.87 36.43
C ASN A 70 4.64 -1.46 37.06
N ASN A 71 3.89 -0.50 36.49
CA ASN A 71 3.78 0.88 36.92
C ASN A 71 2.41 1.11 37.56
N GLU A 72 2.35 2.00 38.55
CA GLU A 72 1.14 2.30 39.32
C GLU A 72 0.14 3.21 38.56
N GLU A 73 0.53 3.77 37.39
CA GLU A 73 -0.25 4.75 36.63
C GLU A 73 -0.30 4.50 35.12
N ASN A 74 -1.49 4.74 34.53
CA ASN A 74 -1.76 4.49 33.13
C ASN A 74 -0.89 5.43 32.29
N GLN A 75 -0.06 4.89 31.40
CA GLN A 75 0.88 5.69 30.62
C GLN A 75 0.31 6.04 29.25
N ILE A 76 0.40 7.31 28.88
CA ILE A 76 0.02 7.78 27.55
C ILE A 76 1.22 7.66 26.62
N GLY A 77 1.03 7.00 25.49
CA GLY A 77 2.01 6.83 24.44
C GLY A 77 1.38 6.92 23.05
N TYR A 78 2.14 6.51 22.05
CA TYR A 78 1.68 6.45 20.68
C TYR A 78 2.28 5.29 19.90
N LEU A 79 1.53 4.85 18.90
CA LEU A 79 2.00 3.99 17.83
C LEU A 79 2.34 4.85 16.61
N ALA A 80 3.32 4.42 15.83
CA ALA A 80 3.69 5.05 14.57
C ALA A 80 3.60 4.03 13.43
N ALA A 81 3.12 4.46 12.26
CA ALA A 81 3.02 3.66 11.04
C ALA A 81 3.33 4.50 9.79
N PHE A 82 3.53 3.83 8.65
CA PHE A 82 3.76 4.45 7.35
C PHE A 82 2.92 3.77 6.25
N SER A 83 2.70 4.46 5.13
CA SER A 83 1.95 3.94 3.99
C SER A 83 2.82 3.05 3.08
N GLY A 84 2.34 1.86 2.73
CA GLY A 84 3.02 0.95 1.80
C GLY A 84 4.29 0.34 2.41
N ASN A 85 5.38 0.30 1.65
CA ASN A 85 6.71 -0.06 2.15
C ASN A 85 7.53 1.19 2.48
N LEU A 86 8.68 1.08 3.13
CA LEU A 86 9.60 2.19 3.34
C LEU A 86 11.01 1.67 3.09
N ALA A 87 11.78 2.34 2.24
CA ALA A 87 13.07 1.88 1.74
C ALA A 87 13.04 0.42 1.23
N GLY A 88 11.97 0.06 0.51
CA GLY A 88 11.78 -1.28 -0.05
C GLY A 88 11.50 -2.37 0.99
N LYS A 89 11.17 -2.00 2.25
CA LYS A 89 10.88 -2.95 3.33
C LYS A 89 9.59 -2.59 4.07
N ASN A 90 8.87 -3.60 4.55
CA ASN A 90 7.68 -3.39 5.38
C ASN A 90 7.99 -3.43 6.88
N LEU A 91 9.14 -3.97 7.28
CA LEU A 91 9.52 -4.11 8.68
C LEU A 91 10.60 -3.11 9.06
N HIS A 92 10.26 -2.23 10.00
CA HIS A 92 11.16 -1.24 10.57
C HIS A 92 10.96 -1.19 12.08
N PRO A 93 12.03 -1.21 12.90
CA PRO A 93 11.90 -1.32 14.35
C PRO A 93 11.02 -0.24 14.99
N TYR A 94 11.04 0.99 14.47
CA TYR A 94 10.31 2.11 15.06
C TYR A 94 8.82 2.13 14.73
N PHE A 95 8.36 1.34 13.76
CA PHE A 95 6.98 1.35 13.32
C PHE A 95 6.27 0.06 13.76
N VAL A 96 4.94 0.12 13.84
CA VAL A 96 4.13 -1.07 14.13
C VAL A 96 4.42 -2.11 13.03
N PRO A 97 4.74 -3.37 13.41
CA PRO A 97 5.04 -4.40 12.43
C PRO A 97 3.80 -4.68 11.55
N PRO A 98 4.00 -5.04 10.27
CA PRO A 98 2.89 -5.43 9.42
C PRO A 98 2.24 -6.69 9.99
N VAL A 99 0.90 -6.78 9.89
CA VAL A 99 0.17 -8.02 10.23
C VAL A 99 0.56 -9.15 9.28
N TYR A 100 0.90 -8.80 8.04
CA TYR A 100 1.39 -9.71 7.02
C TYR A 100 2.43 -9.02 6.13
N ASP A 101 3.58 -9.65 5.90
CA ASP A 101 4.64 -9.07 5.09
C ASP A 101 4.50 -9.45 3.61
N LEU A 102 3.87 -8.56 2.84
CA LEU A 102 3.66 -8.71 1.39
C LEU A 102 4.96 -8.71 0.57
N LEU A 103 6.08 -8.31 1.15
CA LEU A 103 7.37 -8.24 0.46
C LEU A 103 8.28 -9.43 0.74
N GLN A 104 7.83 -10.42 1.51
CA GLN A 104 8.58 -11.67 1.66
C GLN A 104 8.69 -12.37 0.30
N PRO A 105 9.91 -12.61 -0.22
CA PRO A 105 10.09 -13.21 -1.54
C PRO A 105 9.45 -14.59 -1.66
N GLU A 106 9.52 -15.38 -0.59
CA GLU A 106 8.93 -16.71 -0.47
C GLU A 106 7.49 -16.68 0.08
N GLY A 107 6.93 -15.48 0.26
CA GLY A 107 5.57 -15.27 0.71
C GLY A 107 4.55 -15.57 -0.39
N PHE A 108 3.36 -15.99 0.01
CA PHE A 108 2.25 -16.30 -0.89
C PHE A 108 2.04 -15.20 -1.95
N PHE A 109 2.07 -13.93 -1.54
CA PHE A 109 1.84 -12.81 -2.45
C PHE A 109 2.87 -12.70 -3.57
N LYS A 110 4.17 -12.83 -3.26
CA LYS A 110 5.24 -12.70 -4.26
C LYS A 110 5.25 -13.87 -5.23
N ILE A 111 4.98 -15.08 -4.74
CA ILE A 111 4.85 -16.28 -5.56
C ILE A 111 3.68 -16.14 -6.55
N GLU A 112 2.51 -15.74 -6.09
CA GLU A 112 1.34 -15.56 -6.95
C GLU A 112 1.53 -14.39 -7.94
N GLU A 113 2.16 -13.28 -7.52
CA GLU A 113 2.50 -12.14 -8.39
C GLU A 113 3.42 -12.57 -9.55
N GLU A 114 4.42 -13.41 -9.27
CA GLU A 114 5.33 -13.94 -10.28
C GLU A 114 4.58 -14.84 -11.28
N GLN A 115 3.69 -15.71 -10.80
CA GLN A 115 2.87 -16.57 -11.66
C GLN A 115 1.96 -15.76 -12.58
N ILE A 116 1.27 -14.74 -12.06
CA ILE A 116 0.44 -13.84 -12.87
C ILE A 116 1.30 -13.09 -13.90
N SER A 117 2.49 -12.63 -13.50
CA SER A 117 3.41 -11.96 -14.40
C SER A 117 3.88 -12.87 -15.54
N ALA A 118 4.17 -14.14 -15.25
CA ALA A 118 4.52 -15.15 -16.24
C ALA A 118 3.37 -15.42 -17.23
N ILE A 119 2.12 -15.49 -16.74
CA ILE A 119 0.94 -15.61 -17.59
C ILE A 119 0.83 -14.40 -18.53
N ASN A 120 0.99 -13.18 -18.02
CA ASN A 120 0.92 -11.96 -18.81
C ASN A 120 2.01 -11.87 -19.88
N ILE A 121 3.20 -12.38 -19.59
CA ILE A 121 4.29 -12.48 -20.58
C ILE A 121 3.89 -13.47 -21.68
N ARG A 122 3.43 -14.66 -21.30
CA ARG A 122 3.04 -15.69 -22.27
C ARG A 122 1.87 -15.26 -23.16
N ILE A 123 0.88 -14.56 -22.61
CA ILE A 123 -0.22 -13.97 -23.39
C ILE A 123 0.36 -13.02 -24.44
N ARG A 124 1.22 -12.09 -24.02
CA ARG A 124 1.86 -11.13 -24.95
C ARG A 124 2.67 -11.82 -26.03
N GLU A 125 3.40 -12.89 -25.70
CA GLU A 125 4.16 -13.67 -26.70
C GLU A 125 3.23 -14.36 -27.72
N LEU A 126 2.15 -14.97 -27.26
CA LEU A 126 1.19 -15.65 -28.13
C LEU A 126 0.45 -14.66 -29.03
N GLU A 127 0.02 -13.52 -28.48
CA GLU A 127 -0.64 -12.43 -29.22
C GLU A 127 0.24 -11.81 -30.30
N ASN A 128 1.57 -11.82 -30.10
CA ASN A 128 2.53 -11.29 -31.07
C ASN A 128 3.20 -12.38 -31.92
N SER A 129 2.80 -13.65 -31.78
CA SER A 129 3.37 -14.73 -32.58
C SER A 129 2.93 -14.62 -34.04
N SER A 130 3.86 -14.81 -34.99
CA SER A 130 3.56 -14.74 -36.43
C SER A 130 2.41 -15.67 -36.79
N SER A 131 2.44 -16.92 -36.31
CA SER A 131 1.39 -17.90 -36.61
C SER A 131 -0.01 -17.44 -36.17
N TYR A 132 -0.13 -16.80 -35.00
CA TYR A 132 -1.41 -16.25 -34.55
C TYR A 132 -1.85 -15.07 -35.41
N LEU A 133 -0.94 -14.13 -35.67
CA LEU A 133 -1.23 -12.94 -36.48
C LEU A 133 -1.62 -13.30 -37.92
N ASP A 134 -0.89 -14.24 -38.54
CA ASP A 134 -1.15 -14.73 -39.90
C ASP A 134 -2.51 -15.43 -39.97
N SER A 135 -2.81 -16.29 -38.98
CA SER A 135 -4.10 -16.98 -38.90
C SER A 135 -5.26 -16.01 -38.67
N LYS A 136 -5.04 -14.97 -37.85
CA LYS A 136 -6.02 -13.93 -37.56
C LYS A 136 -6.33 -13.08 -38.79
N GLU A 137 -5.30 -12.71 -39.57
CA GLU A 137 -5.48 -11.98 -40.83
C GLU A 137 -6.20 -12.84 -41.88
N LYS A 138 -5.78 -14.11 -42.02
CA LYS A 138 -6.44 -15.05 -42.93
C LYS A 138 -7.92 -15.23 -42.58
N TRP A 139 -8.24 -15.46 -41.31
CA TRP A 139 -9.61 -15.57 -40.83
C TRP A 139 -10.45 -14.32 -41.15
N LYS A 140 -9.86 -13.13 -40.98
CA LYS A 140 -10.53 -11.86 -41.29
C LYS A 140 -10.85 -11.76 -42.79
N ILE A 141 -9.86 -12.03 -43.65
CA ILE A 141 -10.03 -12.01 -45.11
C ILE A 141 -11.13 -13.00 -45.54
N GLU A 142 -11.05 -14.25 -45.08
CA GLU A 142 -12.02 -15.28 -45.44
C GLU A 142 -13.43 -14.95 -44.95
N THR A 143 -13.55 -14.35 -43.76
CA THR A 143 -14.85 -13.92 -43.20
C THR A 143 -15.46 -12.76 -44.00
N GLU A 144 -14.64 -11.79 -44.42
CA GLU A 144 -15.09 -10.67 -45.27
C GLU A 144 -15.53 -11.15 -46.65
N GLN A 145 -14.77 -12.05 -47.27
CA GLN A 145 -15.13 -12.68 -48.55
C GLN A 145 -16.44 -13.47 -48.44
N ALA A 146 -16.57 -14.32 -47.42
CA ALA A 146 -17.78 -15.11 -47.20
C ALA A 146 -19.02 -14.21 -47.01
N LYS A 147 -18.89 -13.11 -46.26
CA LYS A 147 -19.96 -12.12 -46.10
C LYS A 147 -20.33 -11.42 -47.41
N ALA A 148 -19.34 -11.05 -48.22
CA ALA A 148 -19.58 -10.40 -49.51
C ALA A 148 -20.36 -11.31 -50.47
N VAL A 149 -19.95 -12.57 -50.60
CA VAL A 149 -20.64 -13.58 -51.43
C VAL A 149 -22.07 -13.80 -50.95
N LEU A 150 -22.28 -13.92 -49.63
CA LEU A 150 -23.62 -14.08 -49.05
C LEU A 150 -24.52 -12.88 -49.32
N ASN A 151 -23.98 -11.67 -49.23
CA ASN A 151 -24.75 -10.45 -49.50
C ASN A 151 -25.10 -10.31 -50.98
N GLN A 152 -24.18 -10.66 -51.89
CA GLN A 152 -24.45 -10.68 -53.32
C GLN A 152 -25.56 -11.69 -53.67
N ALA A 153 -25.46 -12.92 -53.18
CA ALA A 153 -26.47 -13.94 -53.42
C ALA A 153 -27.86 -13.56 -52.88
N LYS A 154 -27.93 -12.78 -51.79
CA LYS A 154 -29.19 -12.25 -51.26
C LYS A 154 -29.79 -11.11 -52.09
N ALA A 155 -28.95 -10.33 -52.77
CA ALA A 155 -29.40 -9.22 -53.60
C ALA A 155 -29.89 -9.67 -54.99
N GLU A 156 -29.50 -10.88 -55.41
CA GLU A 156 -29.93 -11.53 -56.65
C GLU A 156 -31.24 -12.34 -56.50
N LEU A 157 -31.84 -12.35 -55.30
CA LEU A 157 -33.12 -12.97 -54.92
C LEU A 157 -34.25 -11.93 -54.88
#